data_AF-A0A1X7TWZ7-F1
#
_entry.id   AF-A0A1X7TWZ7-F1
#
_cell.length_a   1.000
_cell.length_b   1.000
_cell.length_c   1.000
_cell.angle_alpha   90.00
_cell.angle_beta   90.00
_cell.angle_gamma   90.00
#
_symmetry.space_group_name_H-M   'P 1'
#
loop_
_entity.id
_entity.type
_entity.pdbx_description
1 polymer ?
#
loop_
_entity_poly.entity_id
_entity_poly.type
_entity_poly.pdbx_seq_one_letter_code
_entity_poly.pdbx_strand_id
1 'polypeptide(L)'
;MILTSLSGLRQMFTDIIELRRKLFKLPNSNYPVSILPEYSVPFVIYLLAHNPSFSRINHKSLLTCRDCLLFYIEPLISKADNYLFLGKMFELIKQYVDAQSPDDLEINKNIYAVCDLASAILHEKVDKSTVGNFPGEVMLPTMLFTRRNKGAPTNTARYLPPDFNPFPGK
;
A
#
# COMPACT_ATOMS: atom_id res chain seq x y z
N MET A 1 11.36 -15.78 -22.68
CA MET A 1 9.96 -16.16 -22.41
C MET A 1 9.41 -15.56 -21.11
N ILE A 2 10.17 -15.53 -20.00
CA ILE A 2 9.72 -14.94 -18.70
C ILE A 2 9.59 -13.41 -18.76
N LEU A 3 10.53 -12.70 -19.39
CA LEU A 3 10.49 -11.24 -19.50
C LEU A 3 9.30 -10.71 -20.30
N THR A 4 8.89 -11.41 -21.36
CA THR A 4 7.68 -11.14 -22.15
C THR A 4 6.39 -11.37 -21.35
N SER A 5 6.41 -12.25 -20.35
CA SER A 5 5.28 -12.49 -19.46
C SER A 5 5.13 -11.39 -18.41
N LEU A 6 6.24 -10.88 -17.86
CA LEU A 6 6.19 -9.84 -16.84
C LEU A 6 5.86 -8.46 -17.43
N SER A 7 6.36 -8.16 -18.63
CA SER A 7 5.98 -6.94 -19.36
C SER A 7 4.51 -6.96 -19.75
N GLY A 8 4.00 -8.09 -20.27
CA GLY A 8 2.58 -8.26 -20.58
C GLY A 8 1.69 -8.13 -19.34
N LEU A 9 2.09 -8.70 -18.21
CA LEU A 9 1.36 -8.55 -16.94
C LEU A 9 1.34 -7.09 -16.47
N ARG A 10 2.48 -6.39 -16.55
CA ARG A 10 2.56 -4.98 -16.19
C ARG A 10 1.65 -4.12 -17.07
N GLN A 11 1.61 -4.39 -18.37
CA GLN A 11 0.71 -3.69 -19.29
C GLN A 11 -0.76 -3.90 -18.91
N MET A 12 -1.14 -5.16 -18.65
CA MET A 12 -2.50 -5.49 -18.21
C MET A 12 -2.89 -4.75 -16.93
N PHE A 13 -1.99 -4.65 -15.94
CA PHE A 13 -2.23 -3.87 -14.73
C PHE A 13 -2.46 -2.39 -15.04
N THR A 14 -1.62 -1.79 -15.87
CA THR A 14 -1.78 -0.39 -16.30
C THR A 14 -3.12 -0.17 -17.00
N ASP A 15 -3.52 -1.06 -17.90
CA ASP A 15 -4.78 -0.96 -18.64
C ASP A 15 -6.00 -1.01 -17.69
N ILE A 16 -5.97 -1.89 -16.68
CA ILE A 16 -7.02 -1.99 -15.66
C ILE A 16 -7.08 -0.73 -14.79
N ILE A 17 -5.93 -0.19 -14.39
CA ILE A 17 -5.83 1.07 -13.62
C ILE A 17 -6.46 2.21 -14.41
N GLU A 18 -6.12 2.36 -15.68
CA GLU A 18 -6.69 3.38 -16.55
C GLU A 18 -8.19 3.19 -16.76
N LEU A 19 -8.65 1.96 -17.01
CA LEU A 19 -10.06 1.66 -17.18
C LEU A 19 -10.87 2.10 -15.97
N ARG A 20 -10.44 1.73 -14.75
CA ARG A 20 -11.14 2.12 -13.52
C ARG A 20 -11.20 3.64 -13.32
N ARG A 21 -10.10 4.33 -13.61
CA ARG A 21 -10.05 5.81 -13.56
C ARG A 21 -10.95 6.45 -14.62
N LYS A 22 -11.05 5.87 -15.82
CA LYS A 22 -11.96 6.32 -16.88
C LYS A 22 -13.41 6.12 -16.44
N LEU A 23 -13.76 4.94 -15.91
CA LEU A 23 -15.10 4.63 -15.39
C LEU A 23 -15.55 5.62 -14.31
N PHE A 24 -14.67 5.92 -13.34
CA PHE A 24 -14.97 6.88 -12.26
C PHE A 24 -15.24 8.31 -12.76
N LYS A 25 -14.64 8.68 -13.90
CA LYS A 25 -14.77 10.02 -14.49
C LYS A 25 -15.93 10.14 -15.49
N LEU A 26 -16.65 9.05 -15.77
CA LEU A 26 -17.77 9.11 -16.70
C LEU A 26 -18.84 10.09 -16.19
N PRO A 27 -19.42 10.93 -17.07
CA PRO A 27 -20.55 11.77 -16.71
C PRO A 27 -21.70 10.90 -16.17
N ASN A 28 -22.32 11.30 -15.07
CA ASN A 28 -23.44 10.59 -14.42
C ASN A 28 -23.12 9.15 -13.96
N SER A 29 -21.84 8.82 -13.77
CA SER A 29 -21.49 7.51 -13.22
C SER A 29 -21.88 7.43 -11.74
N ASN A 30 -22.58 6.34 -11.36
CA ASN A 30 -22.91 6.02 -9.97
C ASN A 30 -21.86 5.07 -9.35
N TYR A 31 -20.65 5.01 -9.92
CA TYR A 31 -19.62 4.13 -9.37
C TYR A 31 -19.15 4.65 -8.02
N PRO A 32 -19.02 3.77 -7.01
CA PRO A 32 -18.51 4.17 -5.71
C PRO A 32 -17.05 4.58 -5.84
N VAL A 33 -16.59 5.47 -4.95
CA VAL A 33 -15.18 5.91 -4.86
C VAL A 33 -14.20 4.73 -4.72
N SER A 34 -14.66 3.60 -4.16
CA SER A 34 -13.89 2.35 -4.05
C SER A 34 -13.53 1.71 -5.40
N ILE A 35 -14.11 2.17 -6.52
CA ILE A 35 -13.67 1.74 -7.86
C ILE A 35 -12.27 2.27 -8.20
N LEU A 36 -11.83 3.37 -7.58
CA LEU A 36 -10.50 3.93 -7.81
C LEU A 36 -9.44 2.86 -7.50
N PRO A 37 -8.46 2.66 -8.41
CA PRO A 37 -7.53 1.56 -8.29
C PRO A 37 -6.69 1.62 -7.02
N GLU A 38 -6.46 2.79 -6.43
CA GLU A 38 -5.72 2.96 -5.19
C GLU A 38 -6.35 2.22 -3.99
N TYR A 39 -7.69 2.03 -3.97
CA TYR A 39 -8.38 1.28 -2.92
C TYR A 39 -8.09 -0.22 -2.92
N SER A 40 -7.37 -0.73 -3.91
CA SER A 40 -6.88 -2.11 -3.91
C SER A 40 -5.60 -2.30 -3.09
N VAL A 41 -4.85 -1.24 -2.81
CA VAL A 41 -3.56 -1.31 -2.09
C VAL A 41 -3.70 -1.85 -0.66
N PRO A 42 -4.73 -1.50 0.14
CA PRO A 42 -4.91 -2.09 1.47
C PRO A 42 -5.06 -3.62 1.42
N PHE A 43 -5.70 -4.16 0.37
CA PHE A 43 -5.81 -5.61 0.18
C PHE A 43 -4.44 -6.24 -0.11
N VAL A 44 -3.62 -5.61 -0.95
CA VAL A 44 -2.27 -6.11 -1.24
C VAL A 44 -1.38 -6.08 0.00
N ILE A 45 -1.39 -4.99 0.76
CA ILE A 45 -0.68 -4.90 2.05
C ILE A 45 -1.13 -6.01 2.98
N TYR A 46 -2.45 -6.20 3.11
CA TYR A 46 -3.05 -7.23 3.95
C TYR A 46 -2.59 -8.65 3.55
N LEU A 47 -2.68 -8.97 2.25
CA LEU A 47 -2.30 -10.28 1.71
C LEU A 47 -0.82 -10.58 1.91
N LEU A 48 0.05 -9.59 1.70
CA LEU A 48 1.49 -9.75 1.88
C LEU A 48 1.86 -9.92 3.36
N ALA A 49 1.20 -9.20 4.27
CA ALA A 49 1.43 -9.33 5.71
C ALA A 49 0.99 -10.70 6.26
N HIS A 50 -0.05 -11.30 5.67
CA HIS A 50 -0.56 -12.63 5.99
C HIS A 50 0.12 -13.76 5.21
N ASN A 51 1.05 -13.46 4.31
CA ASN A 51 1.74 -14.49 3.57
C ASN A 51 2.57 -15.35 4.55
N PRO A 52 2.41 -16.69 4.58
CA PRO A 52 3.15 -17.55 5.51
C PRO A 52 4.68 -17.46 5.36
N SER A 53 5.17 -17.02 4.20
CA SER A 53 6.60 -16.82 3.91
C SER A 53 7.10 -15.42 4.27
N PHE A 54 6.23 -14.52 4.71
CA PHE A 54 6.61 -13.17 5.12
C PHE A 54 7.25 -13.19 6.51
N SER A 55 8.38 -12.51 6.64
CA SER A 55 9.06 -12.31 7.90
C SER A 55 9.66 -10.90 7.97
N ARG A 56 9.11 -10.09 8.88
CA ARG A 56 9.55 -8.69 9.07
C ARG A 56 11.00 -8.54 9.56
N ILE A 57 11.62 -9.60 10.07
CA ILE A 57 13.01 -9.58 10.55
C ILE A 57 14.00 -10.15 9.53
N ASN A 58 13.51 -10.79 8.47
CA ASN A 58 14.35 -11.40 7.46
C ASN A 58 14.49 -10.45 6.26
N HIS A 59 15.70 -9.93 6.02
CA HIS A 59 15.95 -8.97 4.94
C HIS A 59 15.61 -9.52 3.54
N LYS A 60 15.83 -10.81 3.29
CA LYS A 60 15.47 -11.42 2.01
C LYS A 60 13.95 -11.45 1.81
N SER A 61 13.20 -11.80 2.85
CA SER A 61 11.73 -11.77 2.84
C SER A 61 11.21 -10.35 2.62
N LEU A 62 11.79 -9.36 3.31
CA LEU A 62 11.46 -7.94 3.11
C LEU A 62 11.75 -7.45 1.68
N LEU A 63 12.87 -7.85 1.08
CA LEU A 63 13.20 -7.50 -0.31
C LEU A 63 12.21 -8.14 -1.29
N THR A 64 11.85 -9.41 -1.11
CA THR A 64 10.82 -10.06 -1.93
C THR A 64 9.47 -9.36 -1.79
N CYS A 65 9.05 -9.03 -0.56
CA CYS A 65 7.83 -8.26 -0.31
C CYS A 65 7.89 -6.87 -0.97
N ARG A 66 9.05 -6.20 -0.87
CA ARG A 66 9.30 -4.90 -1.51
C ARG A 66 9.16 -4.99 -3.02
N ASP A 67 9.68 -6.03 -3.66
CA ASP A 67 9.59 -6.20 -5.12
C ASP A 67 8.13 -6.42 -5.57
N CYS A 68 7.35 -7.21 -4.81
CA CYS A 68 5.92 -7.37 -5.05
C CYS A 68 5.16 -6.05 -4.92
N LEU A 69 5.41 -5.30 -3.84
CA LEU A 69 4.80 -3.99 -3.62
C LEU A 69 5.22 -2.98 -4.71
N LEU A 70 6.50 -2.94 -5.06
CA LEU A 70 7.04 -2.03 -6.06
C LEU A 70 6.38 -2.29 -7.42
N PHE A 71 6.28 -3.55 -7.82
CA PHE A 71 5.58 -3.93 -9.06
C PHE A 71 4.12 -3.45 -9.07
N TYR A 72 3.43 -3.54 -7.94
CA TYR A 72 2.01 -3.20 -7.84
C TYR A 72 1.73 -1.69 -7.72
N ILE A 73 2.49 -1.01 -6.85
CA ILE A 73 2.24 0.39 -6.47
C ILE A 73 2.77 1.34 -7.54
N GLU A 74 3.89 1.03 -8.19
CA GLU A 74 4.52 1.91 -9.18
C GLU A 74 3.56 2.45 -10.26
N PRO A 75 2.73 1.62 -10.95
CA PRO A 75 1.78 2.15 -11.94
C PRO A 75 0.64 3.00 -11.35
N LEU A 76 0.40 2.93 -10.03
CA LEU A 76 -0.60 3.77 -9.36
C LEU A 76 -0.11 5.19 -9.12
N ILE A 77 1.20 5.39 -8.93
CA ILE A 77 1.85 6.69 -8.67
C ILE A 77 2.02 7.46 -9.99
N SER A 78 0.91 7.80 -10.65
CA SER A 78 0.94 8.49 -11.95
C SER A 78 0.79 10.01 -11.87
N LYS A 79 0.26 10.53 -10.75
CA LYS A 79 -0.02 11.96 -10.53
C LYS A 79 0.19 12.31 -9.07
N ALA A 80 0.42 13.60 -8.79
CA ALA A 80 0.58 14.14 -7.43
C ALA A 80 -0.58 13.73 -6.49
N ASP A 81 -1.83 13.83 -6.96
CA ASP A 81 -3.00 13.44 -6.16
C ASP A 81 -2.99 11.96 -5.78
N ASN A 82 -2.52 11.08 -6.67
CA ASN A 82 -2.44 9.64 -6.38
C ASN A 82 -1.38 9.37 -5.31
N TYR A 83 -0.25 10.08 -5.38
CA TYR A 83 0.79 10.00 -4.35
C TYR A 83 0.23 10.44 -2.98
N LEU A 84 -0.39 11.61 -2.92
CA LEU A 84 -0.93 12.15 -1.66
C LEU A 84 -2.01 11.22 -1.08
N PHE A 85 -2.88 10.67 -1.94
CA PHE A 85 -3.90 9.73 -1.57
C PHE A 85 -3.31 8.47 -0.92
N LEU A 86 -2.31 7.86 -1.57
CA LEU A 86 -1.63 6.66 -1.05
C LEU A 86 -0.88 6.95 0.25
N GLY A 87 -0.25 8.11 0.37
CA GLY A 87 0.40 8.55 1.62
C GLY A 87 -0.58 8.57 2.78
N LYS A 88 -1.73 9.25 2.60
CA LYS A 88 -2.79 9.29 3.61
C LYS A 88 -3.37 7.90 3.91
N MET A 89 -3.48 7.04 2.91
CA MET A 89 -3.91 5.65 3.08
C MET A 89 -2.95 4.86 3.97
N PHE A 90 -1.64 5.01 3.78
CA PHE A 90 -0.63 4.30 4.57
C PHE A 90 -0.58 4.80 6.01
N GLU A 91 -0.67 6.11 6.21
CA GLU A 91 -0.84 6.70 7.55
C GLU A 91 -2.06 6.13 8.27
N LEU A 92 -3.18 5.99 7.54
CA LEU A 92 -4.42 5.45 8.07
C LEU A 92 -4.28 3.97 8.44
N ILE A 93 -3.68 3.12 7.59
CA ILE A 93 -3.48 1.69 7.87
C ILE A 93 -2.76 1.48 9.20
N LYS A 94 -1.74 2.31 9.53
CA LYS A 94 -1.01 2.20 10.79
C LYS A 94 -1.86 2.47 12.04
N GLN A 95 -3.00 3.14 11.89
CA GLN A 95 -3.95 3.41 12.98
C GLN A 95 -5.01 2.31 13.16
N TYR A 96 -4.97 1.26 12.35
CA TYR A 96 -5.90 0.13 12.41
C TYR A 96 -5.15 -1.14 12.84
N VAL A 97 -5.91 -2.15 13.21
CA VAL A 97 -5.43 -3.52 13.45
C VAL A 97 -6.16 -4.47 12.50
N ASP A 98 -5.61 -5.67 12.39
CA ASP A 98 -6.23 -6.78 11.70
C ASP A 98 -7.66 -7.03 12.21
N ALA A 99 -8.64 -7.09 11.31
CA ALA A 99 -10.03 -7.31 11.69
C ALA A 99 -10.34 -8.77 12.04
N GLN A 100 -9.56 -9.73 11.55
CA GLN A 100 -9.79 -11.16 11.79
C GLN A 100 -9.21 -11.62 13.13
N SER A 101 -8.12 -10.99 13.58
CA SER A 101 -7.33 -11.31 14.77
C SER A 101 -6.75 -10.02 15.37
N PRO A 102 -7.58 -9.10 15.89
CA PRO A 102 -7.14 -7.78 16.35
C PRO A 102 -6.13 -7.84 17.50
N ASP A 103 -6.16 -8.90 18.31
CA ASP A 103 -5.26 -9.10 19.45
C ASP A 103 -3.94 -9.79 19.08
N ASP A 104 -3.78 -10.26 17.84
CA ASP A 104 -2.53 -10.85 17.37
C ASP A 104 -1.52 -9.74 17.08
N LEU A 105 -0.56 -9.57 18.00
CA LEU A 105 0.44 -8.51 17.90
C LEU A 105 1.43 -8.74 16.76
N GLU A 106 1.73 -9.98 16.38
CA GLU A 106 2.71 -10.24 15.32
C GLU A 106 2.11 -10.00 13.94
N ILE A 107 0.84 -10.38 13.70
CA ILE A 107 0.19 -10.07 12.42
C ILE A 107 0.02 -8.56 12.24
N ASN A 108 -0.33 -7.84 13.31
CA ASN A 108 -0.41 -6.38 13.28
C ASN A 108 0.95 -5.73 12.97
N LYS A 109 2.04 -6.19 13.62
CA LYS A 109 3.40 -5.74 13.30
C LYS A 109 3.78 -6.05 11.85
N ASN A 110 3.35 -7.18 11.31
CA ASN A 110 3.58 -7.51 9.90
C ASN A 110 2.84 -6.54 8.97
N ILE A 111 1.56 -6.24 9.22
CA ILE A 111 0.80 -5.23 8.47
C ILE A 111 1.54 -3.88 8.49
N TYR A 112 2.00 -3.45 9.67
CA TYR A 112 2.73 -2.19 9.80
C TYR A 112 4.08 -2.21 9.10
N ALA A 113 4.82 -3.33 9.12
CA ALA A 113 6.08 -3.47 8.40
C ALA A 113 5.88 -3.43 6.87
N VAL A 114 4.87 -4.12 6.35
CA VAL A 114 4.53 -4.08 4.92
C VAL A 114 4.07 -2.66 4.52
N CYS A 115 3.33 -1.98 5.39
CA CYS A 115 2.95 -0.58 5.19
C CYS A 115 4.16 0.36 5.19
N ASP A 116 5.15 0.15 6.07
CA ASP A 116 6.39 0.92 6.08
C ASP A 116 7.21 0.71 4.80
N LEU A 117 7.24 -0.52 4.24
CA LEU A 117 7.83 -0.79 2.91
C LEU A 117 7.10 -0.01 1.81
N ALA A 118 5.76 -0.03 1.82
CA ALA A 118 4.94 0.69 0.85
C ALA A 118 5.19 2.21 0.91
N SER A 119 5.28 2.78 2.11
CA SER A 119 5.65 4.18 2.32
C SER A 119 7.06 4.48 1.80
N ALA A 120 8.04 3.59 2.05
CA ALA A 120 9.40 3.77 1.52
C ALA A 120 9.43 3.79 -0.02
N ILE A 121 8.66 2.92 -0.68
CA ILE A 121 8.49 2.93 -2.15
C ILE A 121 7.87 4.24 -2.63
N LEU A 122 6.82 4.69 -1.95
CA LEU A 122 6.12 5.91 -2.30
C LEU A 122 7.07 7.13 -2.20
N HIS A 123 7.85 7.23 -1.13
CA HIS A 123 8.86 8.28 -0.95
C HIS A 123 10.00 8.21 -1.96
N GLU A 124 10.43 7.01 -2.35
CA GLU A 124 11.48 6.83 -3.35
C GLU A 124 11.03 7.22 -4.76
N LYS A 125 9.72 7.13 -5.04
CA LYS A 125 9.15 7.37 -6.37
C LYS A 125 8.58 8.77 -6.57
N VAL A 126 8.39 9.53 -5.50
CA VAL A 126 7.77 10.85 -5.60
C VAL A 126 8.73 11.92 -6.11
N ASP A 127 8.19 12.83 -6.92
CA ASP A 127 8.86 14.10 -7.17
C ASP A 127 8.92 14.92 -5.87
N LYS A 128 10.12 15.37 -5.49
CA LYS A 128 10.36 16.18 -4.29
C LYS A 128 9.54 17.49 -4.26
N SER A 129 9.06 17.95 -5.40
CA SER A 129 8.16 19.11 -5.51
C SER A 129 6.71 18.82 -5.11
N THR A 130 6.34 17.55 -4.93
CA THR A 130 5.00 17.15 -4.45
C THR A 130 4.90 17.44 -2.96
N VAL A 131 4.35 18.61 -2.62
CA VAL A 131 4.18 19.09 -1.25
C VAL A 131 2.69 19.22 -0.95
N GLY A 132 2.25 18.68 0.19
CA GLY A 132 0.88 18.85 0.67
C GLY A 132 0.31 17.61 1.35
N ASN A 133 -0.99 17.67 1.67
CA ASN A 133 -1.76 16.57 2.22
C ASN A 133 -2.95 16.28 1.31
N PHE A 134 -3.37 15.02 1.22
CA PHE A 134 -4.58 14.68 0.48
C PHE A 134 -5.82 15.29 1.16
N PRO A 135 -6.61 16.12 0.43
CA PRO A 135 -7.69 16.89 1.04
C PRO A 135 -8.91 16.03 1.40
N GLY A 136 -9.15 14.92 0.69
CA GLY A 136 -10.30 14.04 0.91
C GLY A 136 -10.09 13.02 2.02
N GLU A 137 -11.16 12.34 2.44
CA GLU A 137 -11.05 11.19 3.33
C GLU A 137 -10.64 9.93 2.56
N VAL A 138 -9.89 9.06 3.24
CA VAL A 138 -9.57 7.71 2.76
C VAL A 138 -10.26 6.71 3.68
N MET A 139 -10.79 5.65 3.11
CA MET A 139 -11.44 4.56 3.85
C MET A 139 -10.66 3.26 3.69
N LEU A 140 -10.70 2.42 4.73
CA LEU A 140 -10.15 1.07 4.69
C LEU A 140 -11.28 0.05 4.63
N PRO A 141 -11.08 -1.10 3.96
CA PRO A 141 -12.04 -2.20 3.98
C PRO A 141 -12.25 -2.71 5.41
N THR A 142 -13.47 -2.57 5.94
CA THR A 142 -13.79 -2.91 7.34
C THR A 142 -13.72 -4.41 7.64
N MET A 143 -13.81 -5.27 6.61
CA MET A 143 -13.59 -6.71 6.75
C MET A 143 -12.11 -7.07 6.96
N LEU A 144 -11.18 -6.16 6.66
CA LEU A 144 -9.73 -6.38 6.81
C LEU A 144 -9.14 -5.57 7.96
N PHE A 145 -9.66 -4.38 8.19
CA PHE A 145 -9.12 -3.42 9.15
C PHE A 145 -10.20 -2.97 10.13
N THR A 146 -9.89 -3.06 11.43
CA THR A 146 -10.70 -2.46 12.49
C THR A 146 -9.89 -1.41 13.26
N ARG A 147 -10.55 -0.38 13.80
CA ARG A 147 -9.83 0.70 14.49
C ARG A 147 -9.15 0.15 15.74
N ARG A 148 -7.92 0.63 15.99
CA ARG A 148 -7.30 0.50 17.30
C ARG A 148 -8.20 1.12 18.38
N ASN A 149 -8.07 0.60 19.61
CA ASN A 149 -8.77 1.14 20.78
C ASN A 149 -8.61 2.67 20.87
N LYS A 150 -9.71 3.37 21.15
CA LYS A 150 -9.78 4.86 21.12
C LYS A 150 -8.79 5.57 22.05
N GLY A 151 -8.22 4.88 23.04
CA GLY A 151 -7.19 5.41 23.95
C GLY A 151 -5.75 5.03 23.59
N ALA A 152 -5.54 4.24 22.52
CA ALA A 152 -4.20 3.86 22.09
C ALA A 152 -3.49 5.08 21.47
N PRO A 153 -2.19 5.28 21.77
CA PRO A 153 -1.42 6.34 21.12
C PRO A 153 -1.38 6.12 19.60
N THR A 154 -1.30 7.23 18.87
CA THR A 154 -1.09 7.22 17.42
C THR A 154 0.15 6.40 17.07
N ASN A 155 0.01 5.49 16.11
CA ASN A 155 1.11 4.65 15.71
C ASN A 155 2.00 5.35 14.69
N THR A 156 3.14 5.85 15.16
CA THR A 156 4.20 6.44 14.31
C THR A 156 5.46 5.60 14.32
N ALA A 157 5.47 4.46 15.02
CA ALA A 157 6.65 3.60 15.16
C ALA A 157 7.08 3.02 13.80
N ARG A 158 8.38 2.76 13.65
CA ARG A 158 8.94 2.05 12.50
C ARG A 158 9.03 0.56 12.81
N TYR A 159 8.54 -0.27 11.90
CA TYR A 159 8.43 -1.73 12.06
C TYR A 159 9.41 -2.51 11.16
N LEU A 160 10.20 -1.80 10.36
CA LEU A 160 11.34 -2.37 9.63
C LEU A 160 12.58 -2.43 10.51
N PRO A 161 13.47 -3.42 10.32
CA PRO A 161 14.76 -3.46 10.99
C PRO A 161 15.56 -2.16 10.75
N PRO A 162 16.25 -1.62 11.77
CA PRO A 162 16.98 -0.36 11.64
C PRO A 162 18.07 -0.37 10.55
N ASP A 163 18.69 -1.53 10.34
CA ASP A 163 19.75 -1.79 9.37
C ASP A 163 19.23 -2.23 7.99
N PHE A 164 17.92 -2.35 7.84
CA PHE A 164 17.31 -2.72 6.56
C PHE A 164 17.28 -1.52 5.60
N ASN A 165 17.93 -1.67 4.43
CA ASN A 165 17.81 -0.75 3.31
C ASN A 165 16.82 -1.30 2.26
N PRO A 166 15.66 -0.66 2.03
CA PRO A 166 14.71 -1.08 1.00
C PRO A 166 15.24 -0.98 -0.43
N PHE A 167 16.21 -0.08 -0.69
CA PHE A 167 16.78 0.18 -2.02
C PHE A 167 18.31 0.03 -1.99
N PRO A 168 18.83 -1.19 -1.82
CA PRO A 168 20.26 -1.44 -1.88
C PRO A 168 20.81 -1.13 -3.28
N GLY A 169 21.94 -0.43 -3.35
CA GLY A 169 22.65 -0.16 -4.60
C GLY A 169 22.07 0.96 -5.48
N LYS A 170 21.11 1.73 -4.97
CA LYS A 170 20.83 3.08 -5.47
C LYS A 170 21.69 4.12 -4.76
#